data_AF-A0AA37RZS5-F1
#
_entry.id   AF-A0AA37RZS5-F1
#
_cell.length_a   1.000
_cell.length_b   1.000
_cell.length_c   1.000
_cell.angle_alpha   90.00
_cell.angle_beta   90.00
_cell.angle_gamma   90.00
#
_symmetry.space_group_name_H-M   'P 1'
#
loop_
_entity.id
_entity.type
_entity.pdbx_description
1 polymer ?
#
loop_
_entity_poly.entity_id
_entity_poly.type
_entity_poly.pdbx_seq_one_letter_code
_entity_poly.pdbx_strand_id
1 'polypeptide(L)'
;MKKKEYNGVKAYRKGEFEEAFNYLEEPAALGYKSAQYTLAFMFLKGQYLEQSTKLGMGWLGVAAEAGVENWSQQYDTFYTAATTHEKQEIDAIVAVYIEQFGVKAQNMTCRRSTSPRRTFGEIKIDCNKHDGVVTVHEIQTIE
;
A
#
# COMPACT_ATOMS: atom_id res chain seq x y z
N MET A 1 6.15 12.70 -6.16
CA MET A 1 5.51 11.56 -5.46
C MET A 1 5.45 11.71 -3.95
N LYS A 2 6.55 11.89 -3.20
CA LYS A 2 6.53 12.04 -1.72
C LYS A 2 5.49 13.04 -1.17
N LYS A 3 5.30 14.19 -1.84
CA LYS A 3 4.26 15.18 -1.47
C LYS A 3 2.84 14.66 -1.67
N LYS A 4 2.57 13.95 -2.77
CA LYS A 4 1.26 13.34 -3.05
C LYS A 4 0.93 12.27 -2.01
N GLU A 5 1.87 11.36 -1.73
CA GLU A 5 1.73 10.34 -0.67
C GLU A 5 1.42 10.98 0.68
N TYR A 6 2.19 12.01 1.10
CA TYR A 6 1.94 12.71 2.36
C TYR A 6 0.55 13.35 2.40
N ASN A 7 0.16 14.07 1.34
CA ASN A 7 -1.15 14.72 1.26
C ASN A 7 -2.29 13.71 1.32
N GLY A 8 -2.18 12.59 0.60
CA GLY A 8 -3.18 11.54 0.60
C GLY A 8 -3.33 10.84 1.95
N VAL A 9 -2.23 10.51 2.61
CA VAL A 9 -2.26 9.95 3.98
C VAL A 9 -2.89 10.96 4.95
N LYS A 10 -2.58 12.25 4.80
CA LYS A 10 -3.18 13.32 5.60
C LYS A 10 -4.69 13.45 5.36
N ALA A 11 -5.13 13.43 4.10
CA ALA A 11 -6.55 13.50 3.72
C ALA A 11 -7.31 12.29 4.29
N TYR A 12 -6.75 11.08 4.15
CA TYR A 12 -7.31 9.85 4.73
C TYR A 12 -7.52 9.97 6.24
N ARG A 13 -6.52 10.49 6.98
CA ARG A 13 -6.62 10.69 8.44
C ARG A 13 -7.71 11.66 8.86
N LYS A 14 -8.15 12.55 7.97
CA LYS A 14 -9.27 13.47 8.22
C LYS A 14 -10.62 12.92 7.76
N GLY A 15 -10.66 11.77 7.10
CA GLY A 15 -11.87 11.22 6.50
C GLY A 15 -12.21 11.76 5.11
N GLU A 16 -11.31 12.51 4.47
CA GLU A 16 -11.46 13.04 3.10
C GLU A 16 -11.09 11.93 2.09
N PHE A 17 -11.90 10.86 2.01
CA PHE A 17 -11.50 9.61 1.33
C PHE A 17 -11.34 9.71 -0.19
N GLU A 18 -12.20 10.46 -0.88
CA GLU A 18 -12.05 10.70 -2.33
C GLU A 18 -10.74 11.46 -2.63
N GLU A 19 -10.49 12.54 -1.88
CA GLU A 19 -9.24 13.31 -2.01
C GLU A 19 -8.03 12.45 -1.65
N ALA A 20 -8.15 11.60 -0.64
CA ALA A 20 -7.11 10.63 -0.31
C ALA A 20 -6.80 9.71 -1.50
N PHE A 21 -7.81 9.10 -2.11
CA PHE A 21 -7.63 8.23 -3.27
C PHE A 21 -6.89 8.95 -4.41
N ASN A 22 -7.38 10.14 -4.79
CA ASN A 22 -6.81 10.92 -5.89
C ASN A 22 -5.34 11.32 -5.65
N TYR A 23 -4.92 11.45 -4.40
CA TYR A 23 -3.51 11.66 -4.07
C TYR A 23 -2.69 10.36 -4.00
N LEU A 24 -3.31 9.24 -3.67
CA LEU A 24 -2.62 7.98 -3.35
C LEU A 24 -2.49 7.03 -4.54
N GLU A 25 -3.37 7.11 -5.55
CA GLU A 25 -3.38 6.16 -6.67
C GLU A 25 -2.02 6.09 -7.39
N GLU A 26 -1.49 7.22 -7.83
CA GLU A 26 -0.23 7.25 -8.57
C GLU A 26 0.98 6.87 -7.68
N PRO A 27 1.13 7.39 -6.44
CA PRO A 27 2.18 6.92 -5.54
C PRO A 27 2.10 5.40 -5.25
N ALA A 28 0.91 4.85 -5.05
CA ALA A 28 0.75 3.42 -4.79
C ALA A 28 1.17 2.57 -5.99
N ALA A 29 0.77 2.98 -7.20
CA ALA A 29 1.20 2.35 -8.45
C ALA A 29 2.72 2.42 -8.65
N LEU A 30 3.36 3.50 -8.16
CA LEU A 30 4.81 3.69 -8.23
C LEU A 30 5.59 3.08 -7.06
N GLY A 31 4.95 2.26 -6.22
CA GLY A 31 5.63 1.50 -5.16
C GLY A 31 5.77 2.21 -3.81
N TYR A 32 5.20 3.40 -3.64
CA TYR A 32 5.29 4.15 -2.38
C TYR A 32 4.47 3.47 -1.28
N LYS A 33 5.17 2.99 -0.25
CA LYS A 33 4.62 2.01 0.70
C LYS A 33 3.56 2.56 1.63
N SER A 34 3.62 3.82 2.05
CA SER A 34 2.56 4.39 2.87
C SER A 34 1.29 4.64 2.04
N ALA A 35 1.43 4.89 0.73
CA ALA A 35 0.29 4.94 -0.18
C ALA A 35 -0.37 3.58 -0.35
N GLN A 36 0.41 2.53 -0.65
CA GLN A 36 -0.08 1.15 -0.78
C GLN A 36 -0.81 0.69 0.50
N TYR A 37 -0.19 0.91 1.67
CA TYR A 37 -0.82 0.60 2.95
C TYR A 37 -2.13 1.36 3.17
N THR A 38 -2.19 2.64 2.79
CA THR A 38 -3.41 3.44 2.99
C THR A 38 -4.53 2.99 2.06
N LEU A 39 -4.22 2.75 0.77
CA LEU A 39 -5.20 2.21 -0.19
C LEU A 39 -5.72 0.83 0.24
N ALA A 40 -4.85 -0.02 0.81
CA ALA A 40 -5.27 -1.30 1.35
C ALA A 40 -6.45 -1.15 2.33
N PHE A 41 -6.33 -0.24 3.29
CA PHE A 41 -7.41 0.02 4.25
C PHE A 41 -8.62 0.70 3.64
N MET A 42 -8.45 1.49 2.57
CA MET A 42 -9.59 2.06 1.85
C MET A 42 -10.43 0.97 1.19
N PHE A 43 -9.82 -0.03 0.55
CA PHE A 43 -10.52 -1.20 0.03
C PHE A 43 -11.09 -2.08 1.15
N LEU A 44 -10.32 -2.39 2.19
CA LEU A 44 -10.79 -3.27 3.29
C LEU A 44 -12.00 -2.69 4.02
N LYS A 45 -12.16 -1.37 4.04
CA LYS A 45 -13.23 -0.66 4.75
C LYS A 45 -14.32 -0.06 3.85
N GLY A 46 -14.18 -0.17 2.52
CA GLY A 46 -15.11 0.48 1.59
C GLY A 46 -15.13 2.01 1.70
N GLN A 47 -13.96 2.63 1.89
CA GLN A 47 -13.84 4.09 2.06
C GLN A 47 -13.58 4.75 0.70
N TYR A 48 -14.63 5.34 0.11
CA TYR A 48 -14.69 5.83 -1.27
C TYR A 48 -14.65 4.74 -2.35
N LEU A 49 -13.91 3.66 -2.10
CA LEU A 49 -13.84 2.48 -2.96
C LEU A 49 -14.88 1.43 -2.54
N GLU A 50 -15.22 0.52 -3.45
CA GLU A 50 -16.01 -0.67 -3.11
C GLU A 50 -15.22 -1.53 -2.12
N GLN A 51 -15.92 -2.06 -1.12
CA GLN A 51 -15.26 -2.89 -0.12
C GLN A 51 -14.78 -4.19 -0.75
N SER A 52 -13.47 -4.46 -0.65
CA SER A 52 -12.85 -5.65 -1.22
C SER A 52 -11.75 -6.17 -0.31
N THR A 53 -11.93 -7.39 0.21
CA THR A 53 -10.89 -8.08 0.97
C THR A 53 -9.74 -8.49 0.05
N LYS A 54 -10.02 -8.97 -1.16
CA LYS A 54 -9.01 -9.42 -2.13
C LYS A 54 -8.08 -8.27 -2.54
N LEU A 55 -8.62 -7.17 -3.05
CA LEU A 55 -7.82 -6.02 -3.49
C LEU A 55 -7.13 -5.35 -2.30
N GLY A 56 -7.82 -5.23 -1.17
CA GLY A 56 -7.25 -4.70 0.07
C GLY A 56 -6.05 -5.50 0.56
N MET A 57 -6.14 -6.82 0.56
CA MET A 57 -5.04 -7.72 0.92
C MET A 57 -3.91 -7.69 -0.11
N GLY A 58 -4.20 -7.56 -1.40
CA GLY A 58 -3.19 -7.33 -2.45
C GLY A 58 -2.32 -6.11 -2.13
N TRP A 59 -2.96 -4.97 -1.84
CA TRP A 59 -2.27 -3.73 -1.49
C TRP A 59 -1.51 -3.83 -0.15
N LEU A 60 -2.08 -4.51 0.85
CA LEU A 60 -1.43 -4.70 2.15
C LEU A 60 -0.21 -5.61 2.05
N GLY A 61 -0.30 -6.68 1.24
CA GLY A 61 0.77 -7.63 0.99
C GLY A 61 1.98 -6.96 0.32
N VAL A 62 1.76 -6.16 -0.72
CA VAL A 62 2.87 -5.41 -1.35
C VAL A 62 3.42 -4.32 -0.41
N ALA A 63 2.58 -3.69 0.43
CA ALA A 63 3.04 -2.72 1.42
C ALA A 63 3.97 -3.35 2.49
N ALA A 64 3.80 -4.63 2.79
CA ALA A 64 4.62 -5.38 3.76
C ALA A 64 6.10 -5.49 3.36
N GLU A 65 6.46 -5.29 2.08
CA GLU A 65 7.87 -5.16 1.64
C GLU A 65 8.63 -4.05 2.37
N ALA A 66 7.93 -3.09 3.00
CA ALA A 66 8.54 -2.04 3.81
C ALA A 66 9.23 -2.55 5.10
N GLY A 67 8.99 -3.80 5.51
CA GLY A 67 9.56 -4.39 6.73
C GLY A 67 9.00 -3.74 8.00
N VAL A 68 7.77 -3.24 7.95
CA VAL A 68 7.08 -2.67 9.12
C VAL A 68 6.31 -3.78 9.81
N GLU A 69 6.80 -4.19 10.97
CA GLU A 69 6.24 -5.29 11.75
C GLU A 69 4.72 -5.18 11.97
N ASN A 70 4.23 -4.00 12.36
CA ASN A 70 2.79 -3.79 12.55
C ASN A 70 1.96 -3.99 11.27
N TRP A 71 2.52 -3.70 10.09
CA TRP A 71 1.80 -3.89 8.82
C TRP A 71 1.77 -5.37 8.44
N SER A 72 2.89 -6.08 8.63
CA SER A 72 2.95 -7.53 8.45
C SER A 72 2.00 -8.25 9.41
N GLN A 73 1.95 -7.86 10.67
CA GLN A 73 1.01 -8.44 11.66
C GLN A 73 -0.45 -8.21 11.27
N GLN A 74 -0.79 -7.06 10.69
CA GLN A 74 -2.14 -6.82 10.19
C GLN A 74 -2.46 -7.72 8.99
N TYR A 75 -1.53 -7.86 8.05
CA TYR A 75 -1.69 -8.82 6.94
C TYR A 75 -1.92 -10.23 7.48
N ASP A 76 -1.09 -10.69 8.41
CA ASP A 76 -1.19 -12.02 9.01
C ASP A 76 -2.53 -12.21 9.74
N THR A 77 -3.05 -11.17 10.38
CA THR A 77 -4.35 -11.23 11.06
C THR A 77 -5.49 -11.47 10.07
N PHE A 78 -5.54 -10.73 8.96
CA PHE A 78 -6.54 -10.96 7.92
C PHE A 78 -6.34 -12.30 7.22
N TYR A 79 -5.09 -12.64 6.89
CA TYR A 79 -4.75 -13.86 6.17
C TYR A 79 -5.09 -15.10 7.00
N THR A 80 -4.75 -15.14 8.28
CA THR A 80 -5.04 -16.30 9.14
C THR A 80 -6.54 -16.52 9.36
N ALA A 81 -7.32 -15.43 9.43
CA ALA A 81 -8.77 -15.47 9.54
C ALA A 81 -9.49 -15.93 8.26
N ALA A 82 -8.84 -15.82 7.10
CA ALA A 82 -9.41 -16.16 5.80
C ALA A 82 -9.57 -17.69 5.59
N THR A 83 -10.60 -18.05 4.82
CA THR A 83 -10.82 -19.41 4.32
C THR A 83 -9.72 -19.85 3.36
N THR A 84 -9.64 -21.15 3.08
CA THR A 84 -8.67 -21.68 2.11
C THR A 84 -8.83 -21.07 0.71
N HIS A 85 -10.08 -20.84 0.26
CA HIS A 85 -10.34 -20.22 -1.03
C HIS A 85 -9.87 -18.77 -1.06
N GLU A 86 -10.25 -17.97 -0.06
CA GLU A 86 -9.82 -16.57 0.03
C GLU A 86 -8.29 -16.44 0.11
N LYS A 87 -7.60 -17.35 0.82
CA LYS A 87 -6.14 -17.40 0.85
C LYS A 87 -5.53 -17.57 -0.54
N GLN A 88 -6.09 -18.47 -1.36
CA GLN A 88 -5.62 -18.67 -2.74
C GLN A 88 -5.81 -17.41 -3.58
N GLU A 89 -6.94 -16.72 -3.43
CA GLU A 89 -7.20 -15.45 -4.12
C GLU A 89 -6.26 -14.33 -3.65
N ILE A 90 -6.02 -14.26 -2.34
CA ILE A 90 -5.07 -13.31 -1.73
C ILE A 90 -3.65 -13.58 -2.24
N ASP A 91 -3.20 -14.83 -2.22
CA ASP A 91 -1.85 -15.21 -2.68
C ASP A 91 -1.67 -14.84 -4.16
N ALA A 92 -2.68 -15.11 -4.99
CA ALA A 92 -2.66 -14.77 -6.41
C ALA A 92 -2.57 -13.26 -6.64
N ILE A 93 -3.42 -12.46 -5.99
CA ILE A 93 -3.42 -11.00 -6.20
C ILE A 93 -2.17 -10.34 -5.61
N VAL A 94 -1.66 -10.81 -4.47
CA VAL A 94 -0.41 -10.30 -3.88
C VAL A 94 0.77 -10.57 -4.82
N ALA A 95 0.85 -11.75 -5.44
CA ALA A 95 1.89 -12.05 -6.43
C ALA A 95 1.85 -11.06 -7.61
N VAL A 96 0.67 -10.82 -8.19
CA VAL A 96 0.48 -9.83 -9.26
C VAL A 96 0.91 -8.43 -8.82
N TYR A 97 0.51 -8.01 -7.63
CA TYR A 97 0.80 -6.66 -7.13
C TYR A 97 2.27 -6.47 -6.79
N ILE A 98 2.98 -7.50 -6.34
CA ILE A 98 4.44 -7.44 -6.15
C ILE A 98 5.15 -7.27 -7.50
N GLU A 99 4.70 -7.99 -8.54
CA GLU A 99 5.29 -7.89 -9.88
C GLU A 99 5.02 -6.55 -10.57
N GLN A 100 3.88 -5.92 -10.30
CA GLN A 100 3.51 -4.64 -10.92
C GLN A 100 3.95 -3.44 -10.08
N PHE A 101 3.72 -3.48 -8.77
CA PHE A 101 3.81 -2.33 -7.87
C PHE A 101 4.85 -2.52 -6.76
N GLY A 102 5.56 -3.65 -6.72
CA GLY A 102 6.61 -3.90 -5.74
C GLY A 102 7.80 -2.96 -5.91
N VAL A 103 8.63 -2.84 -4.87
CA VAL A 103 9.78 -1.92 -4.90
C VAL A 103 10.77 -2.25 -6.01
N LYS A 104 10.97 -3.55 -6.27
CA LYS A 104 11.85 -4.02 -7.34
C LYS A 104 11.27 -3.72 -8.72
N ALA A 105 9.97 -4.00 -8.91
CA ALA A 105 9.26 -3.74 -10.16
C ALA A 105 9.30 -2.25 -10.55
N GLN A 106 9.19 -1.37 -9.56
CA GLN A 106 9.19 0.08 -9.74
C GLN A 106 10.59 0.72 -9.58
N ASN A 107 11.66 -0.10 -9.67
CA ASN A 107 13.06 0.32 -9.57
C ASN A 107 13.33 1.28 -8.40
N MET A 108 12.92 0.89 -7.20
CA MET A 108 13.01 1.71 -6.00
C MET A 108 13.50 0.94 -4.79
N THR A 109 13.96 1.70 -3.80
CA THR A 109 14.29 1.19 -2.47
C THR A 109 13.50 1.95 -1.42
N CYS A 110 12.83 1.21 -0.54
CA CYS A 110 12.10 1.76 0.60
C CYS A 110 12.73 1.25 1.89
N ARG A 111 12.89 2.13 2.87
CA ARG A 111 13.37 1.75 4.20
C ARG A 111 12.58 2.48 5.28
N ARG A 112 12.39 1.81 6.42
CA ARG A 112 11.89 2.48 7.61
C ARG A 112 12.87 3.59 8.00
N SER A 113 12.37 4.82 8.11
CA SER A 113 13.18 5.96 8.57
C SER A 113 13.71 5.67 9.98
N THR A 114 14.90 6.13 10.34
CA THR A 114 15.45 6.01 11.70
C THR A 114 15.68 7.39 12.35
N SER A 115 15.05 8.43 11.78
CA SER A 115 15.33 9.82 12.19
C SER A 115 15.06 10.06 13.68
N PRO A 116 15.99 10.71 14.40
CA PRO A 116 15.83 11.03 15.82
C PRO A 116 14.75 12.09 16.11
N ARG A 117 14.23 12.78 15.09
CA ARG A 117 13.10 13.73 15.22
C ARG A 117 11.72 13.07 15.08
N ARG A 118 11.62 11.75 15.24
CA ARG A 118 10.31 11.09 15.22
C ARG A 118 9.46 11.57 16.39
N THR A 119 8.31 12.13 16.07
CA THR A 119 7.14 12.12 16.93
C THR A 119 6.86 10.67 17.32
N PHE A 120 6.71 10.42 18.62
CA PHE A 120 6.56 9.08 19.17
C PHE A 120 5.37 8.38 18.52
N GLY A 121 5.59 7.20 17.92
CA GLY A 121 4.55 6.40 17.26
C GLY A 121 4.38 6.60 15.73
N GLU A 122 5.02 7.58 15.09
CA GLU A 122 4.86 7.78 13.65
C GLU A 122 5.74 6.86 12.80
N ILE A 123 5.11 5.94 12.06
CA ILE A 123 5.80 5.10 11.07
C ILE A 123 6.04 5.92 9.81
N LYS A 124 7.31 6.19 9.54
CA LYS A 124 7.77 6.91 8.33
C LYS A 124 8.60 5.98 7.47
N ILE A 125 8.22 5.81 6.20
CA ILE A 125 8.97 5.05 5.20
C ILE A 125 9.59 6.02 4.21
N ASP A 126 10.90 5.93 4.04
CA ASP A 126 11.64 6.72 3.07
C ASP A 126 11.87 5.86 1.82
N CYS A 127 11.12 6.14 0.76
CA CYS A 127 11.27 5.50 -0.56
C CYS A 127 12.08 6.40 -1.51
N ASN A 128 13.03 5.82 -2.22
CA ASN A 128 13.84 6.50 -3.24
C ASN A 128 13.78 5.70 -4.55
N LYS A 129 13.45 6.39 -5.64
CA LYS A 129 13.43 5.81 -6.98
C LYS A 129 14.82 5.89 -7.59
N HIS A 130 15.22 4.85 -8.31
CA HIS A 130 16.46 4.79 -9.06
C HIS A 130 16.22 5.07 -10.55
N ASP A 131 17.27 5.44 -11.26
CA ASP A 131 17.21 5.67 -12.71
C ASP A 131 16.89 4.37 -13.43
N GLY A 132 15.89 4.40 -14.33
CA GLY A 132 15.44 3.25 -15.08
C GLY A 132 14.01 3.42 -15.60
N VAL A 133 13.66 2.67 -16.65
CA VAL A 133 12.30 2.63 -17.18
C VAL A 133 11.46 1.73 -16.28
N VAL A 134 10.29 2.22 -15.87
CA VAL A 134 9.30 1.44 -15.12
C VAL A 134 8.00 1.44 -15.90
N THR A 135 7.30 0.33 -15.89
CA THR A 135 5.97 0.23 -16.47
C THR A 135 4.96 0.79 -15.47
N VAL A 136 4.11 1.70 -15.93
CA VAL A 136 2.99 2.22 -15.14
C VAL A 136 1.81 1.30 -15.38
N HIS A 137 1.30 0.72 -14.30
CA HIS A 137 0.09 -0.09 -14.29
C HIS A 137 -1.04 0.71 -13.66
N GLU A 138 -2.24 0.63 -14.21
CA GLU A 138 -3.42 1.24 -13.62
C GLU A 138 -3.89 0.44 -12.41
N ILE A 139 -4.47 1.14 -11.43
CA ILE A 139 -5.01 0.51 -10.24
C ILE A 139 -6.40 -0.01 -10.53
N GLN A 140 -6.60 -1.31 -10.29
CA GLN A 140 -7.93 -1.91 -10.31
C GLN A 140 -8.72 -1.44 -9.08
N THR A 141 -9.91 -0.89 -9.31
CA THR A 141 -10.81 -0.40 -8.25
C THR A 141 -12.04 -1.28 -8.03
N ILE A 142 -12.21 -2.31 -8.87
CA ILE A 142 -13.30 -3.28 -8.85
C ILE A 142 -12.73 -4.69 -9.10
N GLU A 143 -13.41 -5.71 -8.57
CA GLU A 143 -12.98 -7.12 -8.63
C GLU A 143 -13.36 -7.86 -9.91
#